data_AF-A0A6L4ZC05-F1
#
_entry.id   AF-A0A6L4ZC05-F1
#
_cell.length_a   1.000
_cell.length_b   1.000
_cell.length_c   1.000
_cell.angle_alpha   90.00
_cell.angle_beta   90.00
_cell.angle_gamma   90.00
#
_symmetry.space_group_name_H-M   'P 1'
#
loop_
_entity.id
_entity.type
_entity.pdbx_description
1 polymer ?
#
loop_
_entity_poly.entity_id
_entity_poly.type
_entity_poly.pdbx_seq_one_letter_code
_entity_poly.pdbx_strand_id
1 'polypeptide(L)'
;MREFRFLGKYYFVAVDATGTHTFGHKHCEHCLTKTSKNGVSIWFHYVPEAKLATSSGLAIPFAPEFIENLPGRDFEKQDCEQKAFSRLAAKIEEYFPRLPVCILADGLYPNKNVS
;
A
#
# COMPACT_ATOMS: atom_id res chain seq x y z
N MET A 1 -29.28 -14.57 0.98
CA MET A 1 -28.47 -13.63 1.81
C MET A 1 -27.11 -13.52 1.12
N ARG A 2 -26.57 -12.33 0.87
CA ARG A 2 -25.27 -12.18 0.15
C ARG A 2 -24.13 -12.42 1.15
N GLU A 3 -23.67 -13.67 1.25
CA GLU A 3 -22.70 -14.19 2.26
C GLU A 3 -21.29 -13.57 2.21
N PHE A 4 -21.00 -12.73 1.22
CA PHE A 4 -19.68 -12.16 0.94
C PHE A 4 -19.47 -10.76 1.52
N ARG A 5 -20.40 -10.30 2.37
CA ARG A 5 -20.30 -8.97 2.99
C ARG A 5 -20.17 -9.10 4.51
N PHE A 6 -19.15 -8.48 5.08
CA PHE A 6 -19.06 -8.27 6.51
C PHE A 6 -20.30 -7.49 6.99
N LEU A 7 -21.00 -8.03 8.00
CA LEU A 7 -22.29 -7.53 8.48
C LEU A 7 -23.38 -7.38 7.38
N GLY A 8 -23.27 -8.12 6.28
CA GLY A 8 -24.17 -7.98 5.12
C GLY A 8 -24.02 -6.67 4.34
N LYS A 9 -23.08 -5.80 4.75
CA LYS A 9 -22.92 -4.44 4.22
C LYS A 9 -21.58 -4.20 3.53
N TYR A 10 -20.45 -4.67 4.08
CA TYR A 10 -19.11 -4.27 3.64
C TYR A 10 -18.39 -5.35 2.83
N TYR A 11 -17.71 -4.95 1.77
CA TYR A 11 -16.80 -5.79 0.97
C TYR A 11 -15.42 -5.89 1.62
N PHE A 12 -14.79 -7.06 1.59
CA PHE A 12 -13.44 -7.23 2.10
C PHE A 12 -12.39 -6.74 1.09
N VAL A 13 -11.54 -5.81 1.52
CA VAL A 13 -10.43 -5.29 0.73
C VAL A 13 -9.14 -5.58 1.47
N ALA A 14 -8.30 -6.44 0.94
CA ALA A 14 -6.96 -6.66 1.47
C ALA A 14 -6.01 -5.59 0.91
N VAL A 15 -5.12 -5.07 1.74
CA VAL A 15 -3.98 -4.27 1.24
C VAL A 15 -2.73 -5.11 1.35
N ASP A 16 -2.05 -5.27 0.22
CA ASP A 16 -0.84 -6.07 0.11
C ASP A 16 0.17 -5.28 -0.70
N ALA A 17 1.40 -5.25 -0.20
CA ALA A 17 2.43 -4.43 -0.77
C ALA A 17 3.44 -5.30 -1.51
N THR A 18 3.58 -5.04 -2.81
CA THR A 18 4.37 -5.88 -3.71
C THR A 18 5.68 -5.18 -4.08
N GLY A 19 6.79 -5.89 -3.89
CA GLY A 19 8.11 -5.43 -4.34
C GLY A 19 8.29 -5.71 -5.83
N THR A 20 8.55 -4.66 -6.60
CA THR A 20 8.63 -4.79 -8.07
C THR A 20 10.06 -5.01 -8.54
N HIS A 21 11.02 -4.24 -8.04
CA HIS A 21 12.42 -4.31 -8.48
C HIS A 21 13.40 -4.01 -7.34
N THR A 22 14.56 -4.68 -7.35
CA THR A 22 15.68 -4.43 -6.43
C THR A 22 17.00 -4.38 -7.23
N PHE A 23 17.86 -3.42 -6.88
CA PHE A 23 19.10 -3.10 -7.57
C PHE A 23 20.24 -2.92 -6.57
N GLY A 24 21.47 -3.28 -6.97
CA GLY A 24 22.69 -3.01 -6.22
C GLY A 24 23.27 -1.60 -6.44
N HIS A 25 22.60 -0.76 -7.23
CA HIS A 25 22.97 0.62 -7.51
C HIS A 25 21.71 1.47 -7.70
N LYS A 26 21.83 2.81 -7.64
CA LYS A 26 20.70 3.72 -7.88
C LYS A 26 20.25 3.63 -9.34
N HIS A 27 19.07 3.07 -9.57
CA HIS A 27 18.47 2.96 -10.91
C HIS A 27 17.82 4.28 -11.36
N CYS A 28 17.05 4.95 -10.47
CA CYS A 28 16.44 6.25 -10.75
C CYS A 28 16.28 7.09 -9.46
N GLU A 29 15.81 8.34 -9.59
CA GLU A 29 15.59 9.24 -8.44
C GLU A 29 14.48 8.78 -7.50
N HIS A 30 13.52 8.03 -8.03
CA HIS A 30 12.35 7.55 -7.29
C HIS A 30 12.64 6.31 -6.42
N CYS A 31 13.82 5.70 -6.56
CA CYS A 31 14.18 4.50 -5.80
C CYS A 31 14.20 4.75 -4.29
N LEU A 32 13.64 3.81 -3.54
CA LEU A 32 13.90 3.67 -2.11
C LEU A 32 15.31 3.11 -1.89
N THR A 33 15.91 3.35 -0.73
CA THR A 33 17.26 2.87 -0.42
C THR A 33 17.29 2.26 0.98
N LYS A 34 17.88 1.08 1.12
CA LYS A 34 18.09 0.46 2.43
C LYS A 34 19.55 0.10 2.56
N THR A 35 20.20 0.64 3.59
CA THR A 35 21.58 0.30 3.95
C THR A 35 21.55 -0.68 5.13
N SER A 36 22.16 -1.84 4.93
CA SER A 36 22.32 -2.85 5.99
C SER A 36 23.37 -2.41 7.01
N LYS A 37 23.39 -3.06 8.19
CA LYS A 37 24.41 -2.82 9.22
C LYS A 37 25.85 -3.07 8.73
N ASN A 38 26.00 -3.87 7.67
CA ASN A 38 27.30 -4.21 7.07
C ASN A 38 27.71 -3.22 5.97
N GLY A 39 27.00 -2.10 5.79
CA GLY A 39 27.31 -1.06 4.80
C GLY A 39 26.81 -1.33 3.38
N VAL A 40 26.27 -2.53 3.10
CA VAL A 40 25.68 -2.85 1.80
C VAL A 40 24.37 -2.09 1.62
N SER A 41 24.27 -1.30 0.56
CA SER A 41 23.07 -0.54 0.19
C SER A 41 22.37 -1.19 -0.99
N ILE A 42 21.04 -1.27 -0.92
CA ILE A 42 20.17 -1.72 -2.01
C ILE A 42 19.18 -0.62 -2.36
N TRP A 43 18.82 -0.55 -3.64
CA TRP A 43 17.80 0.36 -4.17
C TRP A 43 16.61 -0.44 -4.66
N PHE A 44 15.40 -0.03 -4.35
CA PHE A 44 14.22 -0.83 -4.69
C PHE A 44 12.98 0.04 -4.92
N HIS A 45 11.98 -0.57 -5.56
CA HIS A 45 10.65 0.00 -5.76
C HIS A 45 9.59 -0.91 -5.13
N TYR A 46 8.61 -0.28 -4.51
CA TYR A 46 7.52 -0.96 -3.82
C TYR A 46 6.19 -0.32 -4.19
N VAL A 47 5.16 -1.14 -4.40
CA VAL A 47 3.84 -0.70 -4.82
C VAL A 47 2.79 -1.42 -3.96
N PRO A 48 2.27 -0.78 -2.92
CA PRO A 48 1.02 -1.19 -2.29
C PRO A 48 -0.16 -1.12 -3.27
N GLU A 49 -0.96 -2.18 -3.26
CA GLU A 49 -2.22 -2.24 -4.00
C GLU A 49 -3.33 -2.81 -3.11
N ALA A 50 -4.56 -2.38 -3.38
CA ALA A 50 -5.74 -2.92 -2.74
C ALA A 50 -6.31 -4.06 -3.59
N LYS A 51 -6.76 -5.14 -2.95
CA LYS A 51 -7.34 -6.32 -3.61
C LYS A 51 -8.73 -6.58 -3.06
N LEU A 52 -9.75 -6.54 -3.92
CA LEU A 52 -11.11 -6.91 -3.56
C LEU A 52 -11.19 -8.44 -3.48
N ALA A 53 -11.41 -8.98 -2.29
CA ALA A 53 -11.55 -10.41 -2.08
C ALA A 53 -13.01 -10.85 -2.29
N THR A 54 -13.22 -11.85 -3.15
CA THR A 54 -14.55 -12.44 -3.41
C THR A 54 -14.66 -13.83 -2.79
N SER A 55 -15.90 -14.27 -2.52
CA SER A 55 -16.17 -15.58 -1.93
C SER A 55 -15.79 -16.77 -2.83
N SER A 56 -15.55 -16.54 -4.12
CA SER A 56 -15.04 -17.55 -5.04
C SER A 56 -13.51 -17.71 -5.01
N GLY A 57 -12.82 -16.97 -4.13
CA GLY A 57 -11.36 -16.94 -4.06
C GLY A 57 -10.70 -16.05 -5.11
N LEU A 58 -11.48 -15.30 -5.90
CA LEU A 58 -10.93 -14.31 -6.83
C LEU A 58 -10.56 -13.03 -6.08
N ALA A 59 -9.34 -12.54 -6.33
CA ALA A 59 -8.84 -11.27 -5.83
C ALA A 59 -8.63 -10.30 -7.02
N ILE A 60 -9.32 -9.17 -7.00
CA ILE A 60 -9.23 -8.17 -8.08
C ILE A 60 -8.40 -6.99 -7.56
N PRO A 61 -7.18 -6.74 -8.08
CA PRO A 61 -6.35 -5.61 -7.68
C PRO A 61 -6.91 -4.29 -8.22
N PHE A 62 -6.81 -3.23 -7.43
CA PHE A 62 -7.19 -1.87 -7.79
C PHE A 62 -6.42 -0.83 -6.97
N ALA A 63 -6.45 0.41 -7.45
CA ALA A 63 -5.82 1.57 -6.81
C ALA A 63 -4.33 1.36 -6.44
N PRO A 64 -3.42 1.01 -7.38
CA PRO A 64 -2.00 0.94 -7.06
C PRO A 64 -1.47 2.30 -6.58
N GLU A 65 -0.53 2.27 -5.63
CA GLU A 65 0.14 3.45 -5.09
C GLU A 65 1.64 3.18 -4.98
N PHE A 66 2.47 4.01 -5.62
CA PHE A 66 3.92 3.85 -5.55
C PHE A 66 4.45 4.39 -4.21
N ILE A 67 5.43 3.68 -3.65
CA ILE A 67 6.30 4.23 -2.60
C ILE A 67 7.56 4.74 -3.28
N GLU A 68 7.69 6.06 -3.35
CA GLU A 68 8.74 6.71 -4.12
C GLU A 68 9.28 7.96 -3.42
N ASN A 69 10.57 8.18 -3.60
CA ASN A 69 11.23 9.41 -3.19
C ASN A 69 11.03 10.46 -4.29
N LEU A 70 9.93 11.21 -4.22
CA LEU A 70 9.68 12.30 -5.17
C LEU A 70 10.62 13.49 -4.90
N PRO A 71 11.25 14.07 -5.94
CA PRO A 71 12.03 15.29 -5.78
C PRO A 71 11.12 16.42 -5.27
N GLY A 72 11.45 17.01 -4.11
CA GLY A 72 10.71 18.11 -3.49
C GLY A 72 9.75 17.72 -2.34
N ARG A 73 9.61 16.43 -1.99
CA ARG A 73 9.07 16.02 -0.67
C ARG A 73 10.22 15.97 0.34
N ASP A 74 9.93 16.31 1.61
CA ASP A 74 10.86 16.36 2.75
C ASP A 74 12.07 15.41 2.58
N PHE A 75 13.22 16.00 2.22
CA PHE A 75 14.47 15.28 1.95
C PHE A 75 15.03 14.54 3.19
N GLU A 76 14.47 14.80 4.36
CA GLU A 76 14.90 14.22 5.64
C GLU A 76 14.46 12.76 5.82
N LYS A 77 13.36 12.31 5.17
CA LYS A 77 12.82 10.97 5.42
C LYS A 77 12.22 10.35 4.16
N GLN A 78 12.78 9.20 3.76
CA GLN A 78 12.26 8.39 2.66
C GLN A 78 10.78 8.07 2.85
N ASP A 79 10.07 7.92 1.73
CA ASP A 79 8.69 7.49 1.75
C ASP A 79 8.58 6.06 2.32
N CYS A 80 7.44 5.76 2.95
CA CYS A 80 7.25 4.51 3.66
C CYS A 80 5.86 3.93 3.44
N GLU A 81 5.73 2.63 3.71
CA GLU A 81 4.49 1.86 3.52
C GLU A 81 3.29 2.49 4.23
N GLN A 82 3.48 3.03 5.43
CA GLN A 82 2.41 3.70 6.18
C GLN A 82 1.90 4.97 5.47
N LYS A 83 2.81 5.81 4.94
CA LYS A 83 2.41 7.02 4.21
C LYS A 83 1.74 6.67 2.89
N ALA A 84 2.25 5.66 2.19
CA ALA A 84 1.63 5.15 0.97
C ALA A 84 0.24 4.58 1.23
N PHE A 85 0.04 3.86 2.35
CA PHE A 85 -1.27 3.38 2.77
C PHE A 85 -2.27 4.50 3.03
N SER A 86 -1.86 5.58 3.70
CA SER A 86 -2.77 6.73 3.90
C SER A 86 -3.22 7.34 2.57
N ARG A 87 -2.31 7.45 1.57
CA ARG A 87 -2.66 7.92 0.23
C ARG A 87 -3.57 6.93 -0.50
N LEU A 88 -3.28 5.64 -0.38
CA LEU A 88 -4.12 4.56 -0.92
C LEU A 88 -5.53 4.59 -0.35
N ALA A 89 -5.68 4.74 0.97
CA ALA A 89 -6.98 4.81 1.63
C ALA A 89 -7.81 6.01 1.14
N ALA A 90 -7.20 7.20 1.08
CA ALA A 90 -7.85 8.40 0.52
C ALA A 90 -8.27 8.20 -0.94
N LYS A 91 -7.41 7.57 -1.75
CA LYS A 91 -7.69 7.23 -3.15
C LYS A 91 -8.88 6.29 -3.30
N ILE A 92 -9.01 5.30 -2.42
CA ILE A 92 -10.15 4.37 -2.40
C ILE A 92 -11.44 5.11 -2.04
N GLU A 93 -11.41 5.99 -1.04
CA GLU A 93 -12.57 6.79 -0.65
C GLU A 93 -13.04 7.73 -1.77
N GLU A 94 -12.11 8.36 -2.48
CA GLU A 94 -12.39 9.26 -3.61
C GLU A 94 -12.98 8.51 -4.82
N TYR A 95 -12.38 7.39 -5.23
CA TYR A 95 -12.82 6.67 -6.43
C TYR A 95 -14.01 5.73 -6.19
N PHE A 96 -14.20 5.26 -4.96
CA PHE A 96 -15.25 4.30 -4.61
C PHE A 96 -16.13 4.77 -3.43
N PRO A 97 -16.69 5.99 -3.46
CA PRO A 97 -17.41 6.59 -2.33
C PRO A 97 -18.70 5.83 -1.96
N ARG A 98 -19.20 4.99 -2.88
CA ARG A 98 -20.40 4.15 -2.68
C ARG A 98 -20.08 2.68 -2.40
N LEU A 99 -18.80 2.32 -2.31
CA LEU A 99 -18.37 0.97 -1.98
C LEU A 99 -18.16 0.88 -0.47
N PRO A 100 -19.08 0.27 0.29
CA PRO A 100 -18.82 -0.01 1.70
C PRO A 100 -17.68 -1.03 1.77
N VAL A 101 -16.48 -0.62 2.18
CA VAL A 101 -15.29 -1.47 2.27
C VAL A 101 -14.91 -1.73 3.72
N CYS A 102 -14.39 -2.92 3.99
CA CYS A 102 -13.71 -3.30 5.22
C CYS A 102 -12.27 -3.66 4.86
N ILE A 103 -11.31 -2.87 5.33
CA ILE A 103 -9.90 -3.05 5.01
C ILE A 103 -9.32 -4.14 5.92
N LEU A 104 -8.75 -5.18 5.30
CA LEU A 104 -7.96 -6.21 5.94
C LEU A 104 -6.49 -5.85 5.74
N ALA A 105 -5.82 -5.48 6.82
CA ALA A 105 -4.45 -5.00 6.80
C ALA A 105 -3.67 -5.62 7.97
N ASP A 106 -2.37 -5.88 7.76
CA ASP A 106 -1.47 -6.40 8.78
C ASP A 106 -1.31 -5.41 9.97
N GLY A 107 -0.83 -5.90 11.12
CA GLY A 107 -0.58 -5.12 12.34
C GLY A 107 0.43 -3.97 12.18
N LEU A 108 1.08 -3.84 11.03
CA LEU A 108 1.92 -2.68 10.70
C LEU A 108 1.11 -1.40 10.39
N TYR A 109 -0.14 -1.56 9.92
CA TYR A 109 -1.05 -0.49 9.50
C TYR A 109 -1.82 0.22 10.63
N PRO A 110 -2.24 -0.42 11.74
CA PRO A 110 -2.81 0.28 12.89
C PRO A 110 -1.71 0.98 13.70
N ASN A 111 -1.15 2.08 13.18
CA ASN A 111 -0.11 2.84 13.88
C ASN A 111 -0.42 4.32 14.13
N LYS A 112 -1.61 4.81 13.78
CA LYS A 112 -2.15 6.09 14.29
C LYS A 112 -3.67 6.05 14.37
N ASN A 113 -4.20 6.48 15.52
CA ASN A 113 -5.62 6.79 15.70
C ASN A 113 -6.01 7.88 14.70
N VAL A 114 -6.88 7.55 13.75
CA VAL A 114 -7.63 8.56 12.99
C VAL A 114 -8.90 8.77 13.78
N SER A 115 -8.93 9.84 14.58
CA SER A 115 -10.11 10.37 15.26
C SER A 115 -10.95 11.20 14.33
#